data_AF-A0A359LW75-F1
#
_entry.id   AF-A0A359LW75-F1
#
_cell.length_a   1.000
_cell.length_b   1.000
_cell.length_c   1.000
_cell.angle_alpha   90.00
_cell.angle_beta   90.00
_cell.angle_gamma   90.00
#
_symmetry.space_group_name_H-M   'P 1'
#
loop_
_entity.id
_entity.type
_entity.pdbx_description
1 polymer ?
#
loop_
_entity_poly.entity_id
_entity_poly.type
_entity_poly.pdbx_seq_one_letter_code
_entity_poly.pdbx_strand_id
1 'polypeptide(L)' 'DVDRAVAEAVDDSRVTYTVAYSPEDAAMDNRWREIKVRVKREGVRVRHRAGYYATV' A
#
# COMPACT_ATOMS: atom_id res chain seq x y z
N ASP A 1 -2.52 23.94 16.75
CA ASP A 1 -2.02 22.55 16.59
C ASP A 1 -3.08 21.63 16.00
N VAL A 2 -4.34 21.73 16.43
CA VAL A 2 -5.50 21.02 15.85
C VAL A 2 -5.69 21.32 14.35
N ASP A 3 -5.53 22.57 13.90
CA ASP A 3 -5.72 22.94 12.48
C ASP A 3 -4.77 22.20 11.53
N ARG A 4 -3.55 21.91 11.99
CA ARG A 4 -2.55 21.13 11.23
C ARG A 4 -2.96 19.66 11.15
N ALA A 5 -3.42 19.08 12.25
CA ALA A 5 -3.90 17.70 12.27
C ALA A 5 -5.15 17.52 11.38
N VAL A 6 -6.04 18.52 11.35
CA VAL A 6 -7.21 18.54 10.46
C VAL A 6 -6.77 18.67 9.00
N ALA A 7 -5.83 19.55 8.68
CA ALA A 7 -5.29 19.68 7.33
C ALA A 7 -4.60 18.39 6.85
N GLU A 8 -3.83 17.73 7.70
CA GLU A 8 -3.21 16.42 7.40
C GLU A 8 -4.26 15.32 7.18
N ALA A 9 -5.33 15.29 7.98
CA ALA A 9 -6.42 14.32 7.80
C ALA A 9 -7.22 14.55 6.50
N VAL A 10 -7.43 15.81 6.12
CA VAL A 10 -8.08 16.19 4.86
C VAL A 10 -7.19 15.86 3.66
N ASP A 11 -5.88 16.06 3.77
CA ASP A 11 -4.92 15.70 2.73
C ASP A 11 -4.77 14.18 2.59
N ASP A 12 -4.83 13.42 3.69
CA ASP A 12 -4.83 11.96 3.68
C ASP A 12 -6.11 11.38 3.03
N SER A 13 -7.21 12.15 3.03
CA SER A 13 -8.48 11.80 2.38
C SER A 13 -8.51 12.10 0.89
N ARG A 14 -7.54 12.86 0.35
CA ARG A 14 -7.48 13.18 -1.08
C ARG A 14 -6.86 12.03 -1.87
N VAL A 15 -7.78 11.20 -2.36
CA VAL A 15 -7.59 10.20 -3.43
C VAL A 15 -6.84 8.94 -2.99
N THR A 16 -7.58 8.02 -2.37
CA THR A 16 -7.13 6.64 -2.15
C THR A 16 -7.42 5.79 -3.39
N TYR A 17 -6.38 5.37 -4.11
CA TYR A 17 -6.51 4.35 -5.15
C TYR A 17 -6.28 2.97 -4.54
N THR A 18 -7.32 2.13 -4.51
CA THR A 18 -7.17 0.73 -4.12
C THR A 18 -6.75 -0.08 -5.34
N VAL A 19 -5.54 -0.65 -5.30
CA VAL A 19 -5.02 -1.52 -6.36
C VAL A 19 -4.99 -2.95 -5.84
N ALA A 20 -5.74 -3.85 -6.48
CA ALA A 20 -5.68 -5.27 -6.20
C ALA A 20 -4.57 -5.90 -7.05
N TYR A 21 -3.66 -6.63 -6.39
CA TYR A 21 -2.65 -7.46 -7.05
C TYR A 21 -2.94 -8.93 -6.72
N SER A 22 -3.21 -9.73 -7.75
CA SER A 22 -3.24 -11.18 -7.66
C SER A 22 -1.99 -11.74 -8.32
N PRO A 23 -1.12 -12.48 -7.60
CA PRO A 23 -0.03 -13.20 -8.24
C PRO A 23 -0.58 -14.25 -9.21
N GLU A 24 0.01 -14.40 -10.40
CA GLU A 24 -0.36 -15.45 -11.38
C GLU A 24 0.01 -16.84 -10.87
N ASP A 25 1.16 -16.96 -10.17
CA ASP A 25 1.59 -18.18 -9.47
C ASP A 25 1.32 -18.05 -7.95
N ALA A 26 0.08 -18.35 -7.55
CA ALA A 26 -0.36 -18.42 -6.15
C ALA A 26 0.08 -19.72 -5.44
N ALA A 27 1.28 -20.24 -5.75
CA ALA A 27 1.83 -21.40 -5.05
C ALA A 27 1.91 -21.10 -3.54
N MET A 28 1.12 -21.83 -2.75
CA MET A 28 1.05 -21.74 -1.29
C MET A 28 2.24 -22.47 -0.67
N ASP A 29 3.41 -21.87 -0.83
CA ASP A 29 4.71 -22.44 -0.50
C ASP A 29 5.22 -22.06 0.90
N ASN A 30 4.39 -21.41 1.72
CA ASN A 30 4.74 -20.86 3.04
C ASN A 30 5.95 -19.90 3.01
N ARG A 31 6.28 -19.31 1.85
CA ARG A 31 7.37 -18.33 1.74
C ARG A 31 6.83 -16.91 1.90
N TRP A 32 7.69 -16.05 2.45
CA TRP A 32 7.46 -14.62 2.48
C TRP A 32 7.59 -14.04 1.06
N ARG A 33 6.59 -13.28 0.63
CA ARG A 33 6.60 -12.57 -0.65
C ARG A 33 6.54 -11.07 -0.37
N GLU A 34 7.63 -10.37 -0.70
CA GLU A 34 7.73 -8.92 -0.56
C GLU A 34 6.86 -8.21 -1.63
N ILE A 35 6.16 -7.15 -1.23
CA ILE A 35 5.42 -6.29 -2.15
C ILE A 35 6.13 -4.95 -2.27
N LYS A 36 6.60 -4.65 -3.49
CA LYS A 36 7.21 -3.36 -3.82
C LYS A 36 6.28 -2.56 -4.71
N VAL A 37 5.79 -1.43 -4.19
CA VAL A 37 5.01 -0.47 -4.97
C VAL A 37 5.91 0.68 -5.38
N ARG A 38 5.99 0.96 -6.69
CA ARG A 38 6.72 2.11 -7.24
C ARG A 38 5.76 3.02 -7.98
N VAL A 39 5.79 4.30 -7.65
CA VAL A 39 4.97 5.34 -8.26
C VAL A 39 5.86 6.29 -9.04
N LYS A 40 5.39 6.73 -10.21
CA LYS A 40 6.12 7.68 -11.06
C LYS A 40 5.98 9.13 -10.58
N ARG A 41 4.94 9.43 -9.79
CA ARG A 41 4.65 10.78 -9.31
C ARG A 41 5.49 11.09 -8.08
N GLU A 42 6.18 12.22 -8.12
CA GLU A 42 6.92 12.73 -6.96
C GLU A 42 5.99 13.36 -5.92
N GLY A 43 6.43 13.37 -4.65
CA GLY A 43 5.69 14.01 -3.56
C GLY A 43 4.47 13.25 -3.03
N VAL A 44 4.27 11.99 -3.42
CA VAL A 44 3.14 11.17 -2.92
C VAL A 44 3.60 10.17 -1.85
N ARG A 45 2.75 9.92 -0.86
CA ARG A 45 2.96 8.92 0.17
C ARG A 45 2.21 7.63 -0.20
N VAL A 46 2.94 6.54 -0.37
CA VAL A 46 2.35 5.24 -0.71
C VAL A 46 2.21 4.41 0.56
N ARG A 47 0.97 4.03 0.91
CA ARG A 47 0.70 3.06 1.98
C ARG A 47 0.38 1.71 1.35
N HIS A 48 1.19 0.70 1.64
CA HIS A 48 0.97 -0.66 1.17
C HIS A 48 1.44 -1.68 2.22
N ARG A 49 0.93 -2.92 2.14
CA ARG A 49 1.48 -4.03 2.92
C ARG A 49 2.93 -4.30 2.48
N ALA A 50 3.84 -4.53 3.41
CA ALA A 50 5.25 -4.83 3.10
C ALA A 50 5.42 -6.16 2.35
N GLY A 51 4.48 -7.08 2.53
CA GLY A 51 4.48 -8.39 1.90
C GLY A 51 3.32 -9.23 2.41
N TYR A 52 3.33 -10.50 2.05
CA TYR A 52 2.40 -11.51 2.56
C TYR A 52 3.09 -12.87 2.63
N TYR A 53 2.63 -13.71 3.55
CA TYR A 53 2.94 -15.13 3.52
C TYR A 53 1.90 -15.83 2.64
N ALA A 54 2.37 -16.65 1.70
CA ALA A 54 1.52 -17.55 0.94
C ALA A 54 1.28 -18.83 1.76
N THR A 55 0.44 -18.71 2.79
CA THR A 55 0.07 -19.81 3.69
C THR A 55 -1.30 -20.37 3.30
N VAL A 56 -1.42 -21.70 3.33
CA VAL A 56 -2.67 -22.48 3.18
C VAL A 56 -3.63 -22.24 4.33
#